data_AF-A0A935F368-F1
#
_entry.id   AF-A0A935F368-F1
#
_cell.length_a   1.000
_cell.length_b   1.000
_cell.length_c   1.000
_cell.angle_alpha   90.00
_cell.angle_beta   90.00
_cell.angle_gamma   90.00
#
_symmetry.space_group_name_H-M   'P 1'
#
loop_
_entity.id
_entity.type
_entity.pdbx_description
1 polymer ?
#
loop_
_entity_poly.entity_id
_entity_poly.type
_entity_poly.pdbx_seq_one_letter_code
_entity_poly.pdbx_strand_id
1 'polypeptide(L)'
;MRDPEWIHQMRIAVRRLRSCIALADGVLAPETIERLRHETRWVLDTLGPARDLDVFALETLPAVEADLVRTAGDGSATTATLRSLTRRTATRRRAAHAASVDCVTSPRFTRFVLTTYGTALPALRGGAAAGAGAEDARRYAARLIDRRARRLAKAARRLANGGVDERHAIRIAAKKLRYATEFFATLFPARRAKAYRKALAVLQDELGAFNDAAVAPRVAAALAGPTAAATVAIESWSAGRAGASGRSIAAAWAAFEAVAPFWKRG
;
A
#
# COMPACT_ATOMS: atom_id res chain seq x y z
N MET A 1 13.78 -9.32 16.77
CA MET A 1 12.52 -8.61 16.45
C MET A 1 12.79 -7.28 15.69
N ARG A 2 13.57 -7.32 14.59
CA ARG A 2 13.93 -6.12 13.78
C ARG A 2 13.94 -6.38 12.28
N ASP A 3 13.27 -7.45 11.83
CA ASP A 3 13.09 -7.69 10.40
C ASP A 3 12.04 -6.70 9.87
N PRO A 4 12.36 -5.87 8.85
CA PRO A 4 11.40 -5.01 8.15
C PRO A 4 10.12 -5.73 7.73
N GLU A 5 10.20 -7.04 7.48
CA GLU A 5 9.08 -7.85 7.04
C GLU A 5 7.96 -7.93 8.07
N TRP A 6 8.26 -7.91 9.39
CA TRP A 6 7.22 -7.98 10.42
C TRP A 6 6.31 -6.74 10.42
N ILE A 7 6.90 -5.55 10.30
CA ILE A 7 6.13 -4.30 10.21
C ILE A 7 5.34 -4.27 8.90
N HIS A 8 5.94 -4.74 7.80
CA HIS A 8 5.27 -4.86 6.52
C HIS A 8 4.01 -5.76 6.62
N GLN A 9 4.15 -6.96 7.18
CA GLN A 9 3.05 -7.91 7.38
C GLN A 9 1.97 -7.38 8.32
N MET A 10 2.35 -6.74 9.45
CA MET A 10 1.37 -6.12 10.35
C MET A 10 0.55 -5.03 9.64
N ARG A 11 1.21 -4.17 8.84
CA ARG A 11 0.52 -3.15 8.04
C ARG A 11 -0.41 -3.78 7.00
N ILE A 12 0.01 -4.88 6.36
CA ILE A 12 -0.85 -5.63 5.44
C ILE A 12 -2.09 -6.13 6.18
N ALA A 13 -1.94 -6.79 7.34
CA ALA A 13 -3.04 -7.32 8.13
C ALA A 13 -4.05 -6.22 8.51
N VAL A 14 -3.58 -5.08 9.03
CA VAL A 14 -4.44 -3.96 9.44
C VAL A 14 -5.12 -3.30 8.24
N ARG A 15 -4.46 -3.16 7.08
CA ARG A 15 -5.10 -2.65 5.85
C ARG A 15 -6.16 -3.60 5.30
N ARG A 16 -5.93 -4.92 5.39
CA ARG A 16 -6.92 -5.94 5.04
C ARG A 16 -8.12 -5.84 5.98
N LEU A 17 -7.91 -5.77 7.29
CA LEU A 17 -8.98 -5.55 8.27
C LEU A 17 -9.78 -4.27 7.98
N ARG A 18 -9.11 -3.14 7.73
CA ARG A 18 -9.77 -1.87 7.34
C ARG A 18 -10.62 -2.02 6.08
N SER A 19 -10.20 -2.86 5.14
CA SER A 19 -10.95 -3.15 3.93
C SER A 19 -12.16 -4.03 4.21
N CYS A 20 -12.05 -5.01 5.11
CA CYS A 20 -13.19 -5.80 5.60
C CYS A 20 -14.22 -4.94 6.35
N ILE A 21 -13.77 -4.00 7.19
CA ILE A 21 -14.66 -3.08 7.92
C ILE A 21 -15.52 -2.26 6.95
N ALA A 22 -14.96 -1.88 5.80
CA ALA A 22 -15.71 -1.18 4.75
C ALA A 22 -16.74 -2.07 4.03
N LEU A 23 -16.74 -3.38 4.25
CA LEU A 23 -17.71 -4.35 3.74
C LEU A 23 -18.74 -4.77 4.78
N ALA A 24 -18.48 -4.49 6.06
CA ALA A 24 -19.36 -4.82 7.18
C ALA A 24 -20.46 -3.77 7.42
N ASP A 25 -20.60 -2.83 6.49
CA ASP A 25 -21.63 -1.77 6.54
C ASP A 25 -23.02 -2.41 6.47
N GLY A 26 -23.89 -2.04 7.42
CA GLY A 26 -25.21 -2.65 7.58
C GLY A 26 -25.24 -3.99 8.34
N VAL A 27 -24.09 -4.57 8.71
CA VAL A 27 -24.01 -5.76 9.58
C VAL A 27 -23.54 -5.39 10.99
N LEU A 28 -22.57 -4.47 11.08
CA LEU A 28 -22.09 -3.93 12.34
C LEU A 28 -22.75 -2.59 12.63
N ALA A 29 -23.00 -2.32 13.92
CA ALA A 29 -23.46 -1.02 14.38
C ALA A 29 -22.50 0.10 13.94
N PRO A 30 -23.01 1.28 13.52
CA PRO A 30 -22.18 2.38 13.02
C PRO A 30 -21.05 2.79 13.98
N GLU A 31 -21.31 2.78 15.28
CA GLU A 31 -20.36 3.14 16.34
C GLU A 31 -19.20 2.13 16.40
N THR A 32 -19.49 0.86 16.14
CA THR A 32 -18.48 -0.20 16.05
C THR A 32 -17.62 -0.03 14.81
N ILE A 33 -18.24 0.29 13.66
CA ILE A 33 -17.50 0.57 12.43
C ILE A 33 -16.56 1.77 12.62
N GLU A 34 -17.04 2.86 13.21
CA GLU A 34 -16.22 4.05 13.39
C GLU A 34 -15.08 3.83 14.39
N ARG A 35 -15.34 3.14 15.51
CA ARG A 35 -14.29 2.73 16.44
C ARG A 35 -13.21 1.90 15.75
N LEU A 36 -13.59 0.91 14.95
CA LEU A 36 -12.64 0.07 14.21
C LEU A 36 -11.86 0.88 13.15
N ARG A 37 -12.50 1.84 12.49
CA ARG A 37 -11.82 2.77 11.57
C ARG A 37 -10.83 3.67 12.29
N HIS A 38 -11.16 4.13 13.49
CA HIS A 38 -10.28 4.94 14.32
C HIS A 38 -9.04 4.15 14.75
N GLU A 39 -9.23 2.96 15.33
CA GLU A 39 -8.11 2.14 15.81
C GLU A 39 -7.22 1.65 14.66
N THR A 40 -7.80 1.19 13.54
CA THR A 40 -6.99 0.80 12.38
C THR A 40 -6.22 1.97 11.77
N ARG A 41 -6.76 3.20 11.83
CA ARG A 41 -6.04 4.41 11.40
C ARG A 41 -4.85 4.67 12.32
N TRP A 42 -5.07 4.70 13.64
CA TRP A 42 -4.02 4.90 14.63
C TRP A 42 -2.84 3.93 14.45
N VAL A 43 -3.11 2.62 14.29
CA VAL A 43 -2.05 1.63 14.06
C VAL A 43 -1.31 1.89 12.73
N LEU A 44 -2.04 2.17 11.64
CA LEU A 44 -1.40 2.40 10.34
C LEU A 44 -0.58 3.69 10.29
N ASP A 45 -0.99 4.73 11.00
CA ASP A 45 -0.29 6.00 11.08
C ASP A 45 0.99 5.82 11.93
N THR A 46 0.92 5.06 13.03
CA THR A 46 2.08 4.78 13.89
C THR A 46 3.12 3.91 13.19
N LEU A 47 2.70 2.87 12.47
CA LEU A 47 3.60 1.98 11.71
C LEU A 47 4.05 2.60 10.37
N GLY A 48 3.48 3.75 9.97
CA GLY A 48 3.74 4.41 8.69
C GLY A 48 5.22 4.79 8.49
N PRO A 49 5.77 5.63 9.39
CA PRO A 49 7.14 6.10 9.28
C PRO A 49 8.19 4.99 9.19
N ALA A 50 8.01 3.89 9.92
CA ALA A 50 8.95 2.76 9.86
C ALA A 50 8.98 2.14 8.45
N ARG A 51 7.82 1.87 7.85
CA ARG A 51 7.77 1.32 6.48
C ARG A 51 8.31 2.29 5.44
N ASP A 52 7.99 3.58 5.55
CA ASP A 52 8.48 4.58 4.60
C ASP A 52 10.02 4.68 4.66
N LEU A 53 10.60 4.60 5.87
CA LEU A 53 12.05 4.59 6.07
C LEU A 53 12.71 3.26 5.67
N ASP A 54 12.02 2.12 5.81
CA ASP A 54 12.52 0.83 5.32
C ASP A 54 12.61 0.81 3.79
N VAL A 55 11.57 1.28 3.09
CA VAL A 55 11.60 1.42 1.61
C VAL A 55 12.71 2.38 1.20
N PHE A 56 12.79 3.53 1.87
CA PHE A 56 13.81 4.52 1.55
C PHE A 56 15.23 3.96 1.75
N ALA A 57 15.48 3.25 2.86
CA ALA A 57 16.79 2.71 3.18
C ALA A 57 17.22 1.51 2.34
N LEU A 58 16.28 0.61 2.03
CA LEU A 58 16.58 -0.70 1.45
C LEU A 58 16.35 -0.75 -0.07
N GLU A 59 15.51 0.14 -0.59
CA GLU A 59 15.13 0.14 -2.01
C GLU A 59 15.60 1.43 -2.69
N THR A 60 15.28 2.60 -2.10
CA THR A 60 15.55 3.90 -2.74
C THR A 60 17.03 4.30 -2.71
N LEU A 61 17.65 4.34 -1.53
CA LEU A 61 19.06 4.78 -1.39
C LEU A 61 20.02 3.91 -2.22
N PRO A 62 19.93 2.56 -2.22
CA PRO A 62 20.79 1.73 -3.06
C PRO A 62 20.59 1.99 -4.56
N ALA A 63 19.35 2.23 -4.99
CA ALA A 63 19.07 2.55 -6.40
C ALA A 63 19.64 3.91 -6.82
N VAL A 64 19.57 4.91 -5.93
CA VAL A 64 20.18 6.24 -6.14
C VAL A 64 21.69 6.11 -6.24
N GLU A 65 22.32 5.39 -5.30
CA GLU A 65 23.76 5.18 -5.28
C GLU A 65 24.25 4.46 -6.56
N ALA A 66 23.57 3.40 -6.97
CA ALA A 66 23.92 2.65 -8.19
C ALA A 66 23.78 3.47 -9.48
N ASP A 67 22.79 4.37 -9.56
CA ASP A 67 22.62 5.25 -10.71
C ASP A 67 23.66 6.39 -10.73
N LEU A 68 24.04 6.93 -9.56
CA LEU A 68 25.06 7.98 -9.44
C LEU A 68 26.45 7.46 -9.78
N VAL A 69 26.82 6.27 -9.30
CA VAL A 69 28.10 5.61 -9.67
C VAL A 69 28.21 5.43 -11.19
N ARG A 70 27.09 5.11 -11.86
CA ARG A 70 27.07 4.90 -13.32
C ARG A 70 27.22 6.20 -14.12
N THR A 71 26.75 7.33 -13.59
CA THR A 71 26.58 8.58 -14.35
C THR A 71 27.66 9.62 -14.09
N ALA A 72 28.21 9.69 -12.88
CA ALA A 72 29.05 10.82 -12.48
C ALA A 72 30.56 10.51 -12.37
N GLY A 73 30.98 9.23 -12.45
CA GLY A 73 32.31 8.86 -11.98
C GLY A 73 32.47 9.21 -10.49
N ASP A 74 33.67 9.05 -9.94
CA ASP A 74 34.04 9.02 -8.51
C ASP A 74 33.79 10.38 -7.78
N GLY A 75 32.54 10.83 -7.68
CA GLY A 75 32.14 12.05 -7.02
C GLY A 75 32.20 11.93 -5.50
N SER A 76 33.41 11.95 -4.93
CA SER A 76 33.72 11.82 -3.49
C SER A 76 32.79 12.63 -2.57
N ALA A 77 32.45 13.87 -2.95
CA ALA A 77 31.56 14.76 -2.19
C ALA A 77 30.10 14.27 -2.14
N THR A 78 29.54 13.84 -3.27
CA THR A 78 28.17 13.27 -3.34
C THR A 78 28.10 12.00 -2.51
N THR A 79 29.12 11.13 -2.61
CA THR A 79 29.23 9.90 -1.83
C THR A 79 29.31 10.18 -0.31
N ALA A 80 29.98 11.26 0.11
CA ALA A 80 30.02 11.66 1.52
C ALA A 80 28.65 12.14 2.04
N THR A 81 27.93 12.94 1.24
CA THR A 81 26.59 13.42 1.61
C THR A 81 25.55 12.29 1.66
N LEU A 82 25.59 11.34 0.73
CA LEU A 82 24.77 10.13 0.75
C LEU A 82 25.07 9.27 1.97
N ARG A 83 26.35 9.03 2.31
CA ARG A 83 26.73 8.33 3.54
C ARG A 83 26.15 9.01 4.80
N SER A 84 26.15 10.35 4.84
CA SER A 84 25.52 11.11 5.93
C SER A 84 24.01 10.87 5.97
N LEU A 85 23.33 10.94 4.83
CA LEU A 85 21.89 10.66 4.72
C LEU A 85 21.54 9.22 5.13
N THR A 86 22.35 8.24 4.73
CA THR A 86 22.20 6.83 5.14
C THR A 86 22.28 6.69 6.67
N ARG A 87 23.25 7.35 7.32
CA ARG A 87 23.35 7.34 8.80
C ARG A 87 22.13 7.97 9.46
N ARG A 88 21.66 9.12 8.97
CA ARG A 88 20.46 9.80 9.49
C ARG A 88 19.20 8.94 9.31
N THR A 89 19.06 8.33 8.14
CA THR A 89 18.00 7.38 7.83
C THR A 89 18.01 6.21 8.81
N ALA A 90 19.19 5.60 9.05
CA ALA A 90 19.32 4.49 9.99
C ALA A 90 18.89 4.87 11.42
N THR A 91 19.29 6.05 11.89
CA THR A 91 18.86 6.57 13.21
C THR A 91 17.35 6.77 13.28
N ARG A 92 16.76 7.45 12.29
CA ARG A 92 15.31 7.68 12.27
C ARG A 92 14.52 6.38 12.14
N ARG A 93 15.02 5.43 11.35
CA ARG A 93 14.43 4.10 11.17
C ARG A 93 14.40 3.33 12.48
N ARG A 94 15.48 3.32 13.25
CA ARG A 94 15.51 2.70 14.59
C ARG A 94 14.44 3.27 15.52
N ALA A 95 14.31 4.60 15.56
CA ALA A 95 13.30 5.26 16.39
C ALA A 95 11.86 4.92 15.93
N ALA A 96 11.61 4.91 14.61
CA ALA A 96 10.30 4.56 14.07
C ALA A 96 9.93 3.08 14.29
N HIS A 97 10.93 2.19 14.24
CA HIS A 97 10.76 0.77 14.59
C HIS A 97 10.42 0.61 16.07
N ALA A 98 11.12 1.31 16.98
CA ALA A 98 10.81 1.30 18.40
C ALA A 98 9.36 1.75 18.66
N ALA A 99 8.94 2.88 18.07
CA ALA A 99 7.55 3.35 18.18
C ALA A 99 6.51 2.34 17.61
N SER A 100 6.88 1.59 16.57
CA SER A 100 6.03 0.53 16.02
C SER A 100 5.90 -0.64 16.99
N VAL A 101 6.97 -1.01 17.69
CA VAL A 101 6.95 -2.03 18.74
C VAL A 101 6.09 -1.56 19.90
N ASP A 102 6.32 -0.34 20.41
CA ASP A 102 5.54 0.23 21.51
C ASP A 102 4.05 0.29 21.17
N CYS A 103 3.70 0.59 19.91
CA CYS A 103 2.33 0.56 19.43
C CYS A 103 1.70 -0.82 19.61
N VAL A 104 2.34 -1.88 19.11
CA VAL A 104 1.75 -3.24 19.10
C VAL A 104 1.82 -3.95 20.44
N THR A 105 2.71 -3.51 21.34
CA THR A 105 2.79 -4.00 22.72
C THR A 105 1.95 -3.19 23.71
N SER A 106 1.37 -2.07 23.27
CA SER A 106 0.58 -1.20 24.15
C SER A 106 -0.73 -1.86 24.64
N PRO A 107 -1.21 -1.52 25.85
CA PRO A 107 -2.53 -1.92 26.32
C PRO A 107 -3.67 -1.50 25.36
N ARG A 108 -3.49 -0.37 24.66
CA ARG A 108 -4.43 0.11 23.65
C ARG A 108 -4.56 -0.88 22.50
N PHE A 109 -3.44 -1.37 21.98
CA PHE A 109 -3.46 -2.38 20.90
C PHE A 109 -4.10 -3.68 21.36
N THR A 110 -3.75 -4.16 22.56
CA THR A 110 -4.38 -5.36 23.14
C THR A 110 -5.90 -5.18 23.26
N ARG A 111 -6.36 -4.04 23.78
CA ARG A 111 -7.80 -3.72 23.86
C ARG A 111 -8.44 -3.69 22.47
N PHE A 112 -7.78 -3.10 21.48
CA PHE A 112 -8.26 -3.09 20.10
C PHE A 112 -8.46 -4.51 19.55
N VAL A 113 -7.48 -5.39 19.71
CA VAL A 113 -7.56 -6.79 19.25
C VAL A 113 -8.68 -7.54 19.99
N LEU A 114 -8.71 -7.48 21.32
CA LEU A 114 -9.71 -8.16 22.13
C LEU A 114 -11.13 -7.66 21.86
N THR A 115 -11.32 -6.34 21.72
CA THR A 115 -12.63 -5.77 21.39
C THR A 115 -13.09 -6.21 20.00
N THR A 116 -12.18 -6.23 19.02
CA THR A 116 -12.49 -6.70 17.66
C THR A 116 -12.94 -8.16 17.67
N TYR A 117 -12.24 -9.02 18.42
CA TYR A 117 -12.57 -10.45 18.53
C TYR A 117 -13.83 -10.71 19.36
N GLY A 118 -14.01 -10.01 20.49
CA GLY A 118 -15.10 -10.25 21.44
C GLY A 118 -16.43 -9.61 21.06
N THR A 119 -16.44 -8.58 20.20
CA THR A 119 -17.68 -7.85 19.86
C THR A 119 -18.01 -7.91 18.37
N ALA A 120 -17.08 -7.50 17.50
CA ALA A 120 -17.35 -7.39 16.08
C ALA A 120 -17.49 -8.76 15.40
N LEU A 121 -16.64 -9.73 15.75
CA LEU A 121 -16.67 -11.05 15.11
C LEU A 121 -17.93 -11.87 15.45
N PRO A 122 -18.42 -11.93 16.71
CA PRO A 122 -19.69 -12.56 17.03
C PRO A 122 -20.87 -11.89 16.32
N ALA A 123 -20.91 -10.55 16.26
CA ALA A 123 -21.96 -9.83 15.53
C ALA A 123 -21.98 -10.18 14.04
N LEU A 124 -20.81 -10.32 13.40
CA LEU A 124 -20.70 -10.78 12.00
C LEU A 124 -21.18 -12.23 11.81
N ARG A 125 -20.97 -13.10 12.81
CA ARG A 125 -21.42 -14.50 12.78
C ARG A 125 -22.91 -14.66 13.07
N GLY A 126 -23.44 -13.88 14.01
CA GLY A 126 -24.85 -13.90 14.40
C GLY A 126 -25.75 -13.11 13.44
N GLY A 127 -25.21 -12.08 12.78
CA GLY A 127 -25.88 -11.29 11.74
C GLY A 127 -25.82 -11.94 10.35
N ALA A 128 -25.19 -13.10 10.19
CA ALA A 128 -25.38 -13.96 9.03
C ALA A 128 -26.80 -14.53 9.08
N ALA A 129 -27.77 -13.68 8.76
CA ALA A 129 -29.17 -14.03 8.72
C ALA A 129 -29.37 -15.29 7.86
N ALA A 130 -30.03 -16.27 8.44
CA ALA A 130 -30.55 -17.44 7.76
C ALA A 130 -31.33 -16.97 6.51
N GLY A 131 -30.74 -17.14 5.31
CA GLY A 131 -31.41 -16.79 4.05
C GLY A 131 -30.51 -16.29 2.92
N ALA A 132 -29.33 -15.71 3.20
CA ALA A 132 -28.42 -15.29 2.14
C ALA A 132 -27.64 -16.49 1.57
N GLY A 133 -28.03 -16.96 0.38
CA GLY A 133 -27.39 -18.09 -0.27
C GLY A 133 -26.00 -17.76 -0.85
N ALA A 134 -25.24 -18.80 -1.20
CA ALA A 134 -23.94 -18.63 -1.88
C ALA A 134 -24.04 -17.80 -3.17
N GLU A 135 -25.21 -17.81 -3.83
CA GLU A 135 -25.48 -17.01 -5.03
C GLU A 135 -25.59 -15.51 -4.73
N ASP A 136 -26.24 -15.12 -3.64
CA ASP A 136 -26.35 -13.71 -3.23
C ASP A 136 -24.98 -13.13 -2.88
N ALA A 137 -24.17 -13.92 -2.18
CA ALA A 137 -22.78 -13.59 -1.88
C ALA A 137 -21.95 -13.40 -3.15
N ARG A 138 -22.10 -14.30 -4.15
CA ARG A 138 -21.41 -14.20 -5.44
C ARG A 138 -21.87 -12.95 -6.21
N ARG A 139 -23.18 -12.65 -6.24
CA ARG A 139 -23.76 -11.48 -6.92
C ARG A 139 -23.32 -10.17 -6.28
N TYR A 140 -23.29 -10.12 -4.94
CA TYR A 140 -22.73 -9.00 -4.19
C TYR A 140 -21.25 -8.79 -4.52
N ALA A 141 -20.45 -9.86 -4.44
CA ALA A 141 -19.02 -9.82 -4.73
C ALA A 141 -18.75 -9.32 -6.15
N ALA A 142 -19.47 -9.84 -7.15
CA ALA A 142 -19.32 -9.42 -8.54
C ALA A 142 -19.61 -7.93 -8.73
N ARG A 143 -20.73 -7.42 -8.19
CA ARG A 143 -21.08 -5.99 -8.26
C ARG A 143 -20.03 -5.10 -7.60
N LEU A 144 -19.54 -5.51 -6.43
CA LEU A 144 -18.53 -4.78 -5.69
C LEU A 144 -17.19 -4.74 -6.44
N ILE A 145 -16.68 -5.90 -6.87
CA ILE A 145 -15.40 -5.98 -7.59
C ILE A 145 -15.48 -5.16 -8.88
N ASP A 146 -16.57 -5.26 -9.64
CA ASP A 146 -16.77 -4.50 -10.87
C ASP A 146 -16.77 -2.98 -10.62
N ARG A 147 -17.41 -2.54 -9.53
CA ARG A 147 -17.36 -1.14 -9.10
C ARG A 147 -15.94 -0.68 -8.76
N ARG A 148 -15.13 -1.52 -8.09
CA ARG A 148 -13.73 -1.20 -7.76
C ARG A 148 -12.84 -1.20 -9.01
N ALA A 149 -13.06 -2.12 -9.94
CA ALA A 149 -12.35 -2.16 -11.22
C ALA A 149 -12.63 -0.90 -12.06
N ARG A 150 -13.91 -0.49 -12.17
CA ARG A 150 -14.29 0.77 -12.84
C ARG A 150 -13.66 2.00 -12.19
N ARG A 151 -13.57 2.04 -10.86
CA ARG A 151 -12.90 3.13 -10.14
C ARG A 151 -11.40 3.16 -10.41
N LEU A 152 -10.74 2.00 -10.47
CA LEU A 152 -9.33 1.91 -10.86
C LEU A 152 -9.11 2.42 -12.29
N ALA A 153 -9.94 1.98 -13.25
CA ALA A 153 -9.87 2.45 -14.64
C ALA A 153 -10.09 3.97 -14.75
N LYS A 154 -11.04 4.53 -13.98
CA LYS A 154 -11.26 5.98 -13.92
C LYS A 154 -10.05 6.73 -13.36
N ALA A 155 -9.40 6.19 -12.33
CA ALA A 155 -8.20 6.79 -11.74
C ALA A 155 -7.00 6.73 -12.69
N ALA A 156 -6.82 5.63 -13.42
CA ALA A 156 -5.75 5.48 -14.41
C ALA A 156 -5.86 6.49 -15.56
N ARG A 157 -7.06 6.73 -16.08
CA ARG A 157 -7.27 7.77 -17.11
C ARG A 157 -6.89 9.17 -16.63
N ARG A 158 -7.03 9.45 -15.34
CA ARG A 158 -6.64 10.75 -14.75
C ARG A 158 -5.15 10.85 -14.49
N LEU A 159 -4.49 9.72 -14.21
CA LEU A 159 -3.04 9.68 -13.95
C LEU A 159 -2.22 10.19 -15.14
N ALA A 160 -2.67 9.93 -16.38
CA ALA A 160 -1.97 10.36 -17.59
C ALA A 160 -1.66 11.87 -17.61
N ASN A 161 -2.52 12.69 -17.01
CA ASN A 161 -2.37 14.14 -16.90
C ASN A 161 -2.33 14.61 -15.43
N GLY A 162 -2.04 13.70 -14.50
CA GLY A 162 -2.31 13.85 -13.07
C GLY A 162 -1.09 14.17 -12.22
N GLY A 163 -1.31 14.91 -11.13
CA GLY A 163 -0.31 15.27 -10.13
C GLY A 163 -0.20 14.24 -8.99
N VAL A 164 0.17 14.72 -7.80
CA VAL A 164 0.33 13.91 -6.59
C VAL A 164 -0.99 13.24 -6.18
N ASP A 165 -2.10 13.96 -6.31
CA ASP A 165 -3.41 13.50 -5.87
C ASP A 165 -3.93 12.36 -6.74
N GLU A 166 -3.74 12.43 -8.06
CA GLU A 166 -4.09 11.35 -8.98
C GLU A 166 -3.25 10.09 -8.72
N ARG A 167 -1.95 10.25 -8.42
CA ARG A 167 -1.07 9.15 -8.01
C ARG A 167 -1.57 8.48 -6.72
N HIS A 168 -1.99 9.29 -5.76
CA HIS A 168 -2.54 8.77 -4.51
C HIS A 168 -3.86 8.02 -4.75
N ALA A 169 -4.74 8.59 -5.59
CA ALA A 169 -6.04 8.04 -5.90
C ALA A 169 -5.96 6.68 -6.62
N ILE A 170 -5.11 6.54 -7.64
CA ILE A 170 -4.95 5.27 -8.37
C ILE A 170 -4.41 4.17 -7.44
N ARG A 171 -3.45 4.50 -6.59
CA ARG A 171 -2.89 3.54 -5.62
C ARG A 171 -3.92 3.07 -4.60
N ILE A 172 -4.77 3.98 -4.11
CA ILE A 172 -5.90 3.61 -3.25
C ILE A 172 -6.88 2.70 -4.00
N ALA A 173 -7.23 3.04 -5.24
CA ALA A 173 -8.16 2.27 -6.05
C ALA A 173 -7.64 0.84 -6.30
N ALA A 174 -6.36 0.71 -6.65
CA ALA A 174 -5.72 -0.57 -6.90
C ALA A 174 -5.70 -1.45 -5.64
N LYS A 175 -5.32 -0.88 -4.48
CA LYS A 175 -5.36 -1.61 -3.19
C LYS A 175 -6.77 -2.07 -2.83
N LYS A 176 -7.77 -1.20 -2.99
CA LYS A 176 -9.17 -1.55 -2.73
C LYS A 176 -9.67 -2.68 -3.65
N LEU A 177 -9.26 -2.67 -4.91
CA LEU A 177 -9.56 -3.76 -5.84
C LEU A 177 -8.87 -5.06 -5.42
N ARG A 178 -7.56 -5.01 -5.10
CA ARG A 178 -6.79 -6.18 -4.65
C ARG A 178 -7.49 -6.88 -3.50
N TYR A 179 -7.80 -6.16 -2.43
CA TYR A 179 -8.45 -6.74 -1.26
C TYR A 179 -9.82 -7.33 -1.59
N ALA A 180 -10.64 -6.66 -2.40
CA ALA A 180 -11.92 -7.23 -2.84
C ALA A 180 -11.72 -8.53 -3.63
N THR A 181 -10.76 -8.58 -4.56
CA THR A 181 -10.47 -9.80 -5.34
C THR A 181 -9.86 -10.92 -4.49
N GLU A 182 -9.16 -10.59 -3.40
CA GLU A 182 -8.63 -11.57 -2.45
C GLU A 182 -9.73 -12.16 -1.58
N PHE A 183 -10.60 -11.32 -0.99
CA PHE A 183 -11.64 -11.76 -0.07
C PHE A 183 -12.69 -12.65 -0.74
N PHE A 184 -13.06 -12.34 -1.97
CA PHE A 184 -14.10 -13.08 -2.68
C PHE A 184 -13.55 -14.11 -3.66
N ALA A 185 -12.24 -14.34 -3.70
CA ALA A 185 -11.60 -15.24 -4.67
C ALA A 185 -12.23 -16.64 -4.69
N THR A 186 -12.62 -17.16 -3.52
CA THR A 186 -13.17 -18.50 -3.33
C THR A 186 -14.60 -18.66 -3.87
N LEU A 187 -15.30 -17.55 -4.17
CA LEU A 187 -16.65 -17.58 -4.75
C LEU A 187 -16.64 -17.80 -6.27
N PHE A 188 -15.47 -17.79 -6.91
CA PHE A 188 -15.29 -17.82 -8.37
C PHE A 188 -14.24 -18.87 -8.78
N PRO A 189 -14.15 -19.23 -10.07
CA PRO A 189 -13.16 -20.21 -10.55
C PRO A 189 -11.72 -19.81 -10.20
N ALA A 190 -11.05 -20.64 -9.40
CA ALA A 190 -9.74 -20.34 -8.82
C ALA A 190 -8.67 -19.95 -9.85
N ARG A 191 -8.64 -20.64 -11.00
CA ARG A 191 -7.68 -20.35 -12.09
C ARG A 191 -7.82 -18.93 -12.63
N ARG A 192 -9.06 -18.46 -12.85
CA ARG A 192 -9.34 -17.12 -13.38
C ARG A 192 -9.05 -16.05 -12.34
N ALA A 193 -9.47 -16.26 -11.08
CA ALA A 193 -9.18 -15.35 -9.98
C ALA A 193 -7.66 -15.20 -9.75
N LYS A 194 -6.90 -16.30 -9.82
CA LYS A 194 -5.43 -16.29 -9.69
C LYS A 194 -4.77 -15.47 -10.81
N ALA A 195 -5.16 -15.68 -12.06
CA ALA A 195 -4.61 -14.94 -13.20
C ALA A 195 -4.84 -13.42 -13.06
N TYR A 196 -6.07 -13.02 -12.74
CA TYR A 196 -6.43 -11.61 -12.55
C TYR A 196 -5.65 -10.98 -11.38
N ARG A 197 -5.59 -11.66 -10.23
CA ARG A 197 -4.83 -11.18 -9.07
C ARG A 197 -3.34 -11.05 -9.34
N LYS A 198 -2.76 -11.95 -10.14
CA LYS A 198 -1.35 -11.87 -10.55
C LYS A 198 -1.09 -10.61 -11.39
N ALA A 199 -1.91 -10.37 -12.41
CA ALA A 199 -1.75 -9.17 -13.24
C ALA A 199 -1.98 -7.87 -12.44
N LEU A 200 -2.97 -7.86 -11.54
CA LEU A 200 -3.19 -6.74 -10.63
C LEU A 200 -2.00 -6.50 -9.69
N ALA A 201 -1.36 -7.55 -9.19
CA ALA A 201 -0.18 -7.42 -8.34
C ALA A 201 0.97 -6.74 -9.08
N VAL A 202 1.28 -7.18 -10.32
CA VAL A 202 2.31 -6.54 -11.16
C VAL A 202 2.02 -5.05 -11.36
N LEU A 203 0.78 -4.70 -11.72
CA LEU A 203 0.39 -3.30 -11.85
C LEU A 203 0.58 -2.51 -10.55
N GLN A 204 0.27 -3.13 -9.40
CA GLN A 204 0.46 -2.48 -8.11
C GLN A 204 1.92 -2.28 -7.74
N ASP A 205 2.80 -3.20 -8.12
CA ASP A 205 4.23 -3.10 -7.87
C ASP A 205 4.82 -1.93 -8.67
N GLU A 206 4.44 -1.78 -9.95
CA GLU A 206 4.82 -0.63 -10.78
C GLU A 206 4.32 0.71 -10.23
N LEU A 207 3.05 0.76 -9.81
CA LEU A 207 2.48 1.95 -9.16
C LEU A 207 3.14 2.24 -7.79
N GLY A 208 3.61 1.19 -7.11
CA GLY A 208 4.36 1.29 -5.86
C GLY A 208 5.72 1.95 -6.08
N ALA A 209 6.52 1.38 -6.98
CA ALA A 209 7.85 1.91 -7.33
C ALA A 209 7.79 3.37 -7.80
N PHE A 210 6.81 3.70 -8.63
CA PHE A 210 6.59 5.07 -9.08
C PHE A 210 6.24 6.03 -7.94
N ASN A 211 5.37 5.61 -7.02
CA ASN A 211 5.03 6.39 -5.84
C ASN A 211 6.25 6.58 -4.92
N ASP A 212 7.02 5.52 -4.69
CA ASP A 212 8.14 5.55 -3.76
C ASP A 212 9.27 6.45 -4.28
N ALA A 213 9.54 6.41 -5.59
CA ALA A 213 10.41 7.37 -6.25
C ALA A 213 9.92 8.81 -6.07
N ALA A 214 8.61 9.07 -6.20
CA ALA A 214 8.04 10.41 -6.05
C ALA A 214 8.04 10.92 -4.59
N VAL A 215 8.04 10.04 -3.59
CA VAL A 215 8.09 10.41 -2.17
C VAL A 215 9.52 10.57 -1.66
N ALA A 216 10.50 9.93 -2.30
CA ALA A 216 11.90 9.93 -1.90
C ALA A 216 12.50 11.34 -1.64
N PRO A 217 12.29 12.35 -2.50
CA PRO A 217 12.78 13.71 -2.24
C PRO A 217 12.29 14.31 -0.92
N ARG A 218 11.01 14.13 -0.60
CA ARG A 218 10.41 14.64 0.64
C ARG A 218 11.02 13.97 1.87
N VAL A 219 11.32 12.67 1.79
CA VAL A 219 11.98 11.94 2.88
C VAL A 219 13.42 12.42 3.05
N ALA A 220 14.15 12.60 1.95
CA ALA A 220 15.50 13.15 1.97
C ALA A 220 15.53 14.57 2.57
N ALA A 221 14.63 15.45 2.13
CA ALA A 221 14.50 16.81 2.65
C ALA A 221 14.22 16.84 4.16
N ALA A 222 13.35 15.96 4.65
CA ALA A 222 13.03 15.85 6.09
C ALA A 222 14.22 15.36 6.94
N LEU A 223 15.19 14.65 6.35
CA LEU A 223 16.35 14.09 7.05
C LEU A 223 17.61 14.94 6.90
N ALA A 224 17.82 15.54 5.74
CA ALA A 224 19.04 16.26 5.38
C ALA A 224 18.85 17.77 5.21
N GLY A 225 17.62 18.23 5.02
CA GLY A 225 17.29 19.59 4.58
C GLY A 225 17.00 19.63 3.07
N PRO A 226 16.15 20.57 2.62
CA PRO A 226 15.69 20.63 1.23
C PRO A 226 16.83 20.97 0.25
N THR A 227 17.82 21.76 0.68
CA THR A 227 18.95 22.21 -0.16
C THR A 227 20.19 21.34 -0.03
N ALA A 228 20.15 20.24 0.74
CA ALA A 228 21.30 19.35 0.88
C ALA A 228 21.61 18.66 -0.45
N ALA A 229 22.89 18.51 -0.79
CA ALA A 229 23.32 17.90 -2.06
C ALA A 229 22.71 16.49 -2.28
N ALA A 230 22.57 15.69 -1.22
CA ALA A 230 21.91 14.39 -1.30
C ALA A 230 20.41 14.48 -1.64
N THR A 231 19.71 15.52 -1.16
CA THR A 231 18.30 15.77 -1.50
C THR A 231 18.18 16.15 -2.97
N VAL A 232 19.02 17.06 -3.46
CA VAL A 232 19.06 17.48 -4.88
C VAL A 232 19.39 16.30 -5.81
N ALA A 233 20.31 15.42 -5.40
CA ALA A 233 20.63 14.22 -6.15
C ALA A 233 19.43 13.25 -6.24
N ILE A 234 18.69 13.08 -5.14
CA ILE A 234 17.48 12.24 -5.09
C ILE A 234 16.33 12.86 -5.91
N GLU A 235 16.19 14.18 -5.92
CA GLU A 235 15.24 14.90 -6.77
C GLU A 235 15.52 14.64 -8.25
N SER A 236 16.78 14.78 -8.66
CA SER A 236 17.23 14.53 -10.03
C SER A 236 17.00 13.07 -10.44
N TRP A 237 17.33 12.14 -9.55
CA TRP A 237 17.09 10.71 -9.73
C TRP A 237 15.59 10.39 -9.86
N SER A 238 14.75 10.98 -9.01
CA SER A 238 13.30 10.80 -9.02
C SER A 238 12.68 11.31 -10.33
N ALA A 239 13.11 12.48 -10.80
CA ALA A 239 12.67 13.06 -12.06
C ALA A 239 13.01 12.15 -13.26
N GLY A 240 14.23 11.60 -13.30
CA GLY A 240 14.64 10.66 -14.34
C GLY A 240 13.83 9.36 -14.34
N ARG A 241 13.45 8.86 -13.17
CA ARG A 241 12.62 7.65 -13.04
C ARG A 241 11.17 7.84 -13.44
N ALA A 242 10.61 9.04 -13.29
CA ALA A 242 9.22 9.30 -13.63
C ALA A 242 8.87 8.92 -15.08
N GLY A 243 9.76 9.20 -16.03
CA GLY A 243 9.59 8.84 -17.43
C GLY A 243 9.67 7.32 -17.70
N ALA A 244 10.62 6.63 -17.05
CA ALA A 244 10.77 5.17 -17.18
C ALA A 244 9.58 4.43 -16.55
N SER A 245 9.13 4.86 -15.37
CA SER A 245 7.95 4.33 -14.69
C SER A 245 6.68 4.50 -15.50
N GLY A 246 6.52 5.61 -16.23
CA GLY A 246 5.36 5.83 -17.10
C GLY A 246 5.17 4.72 -18.15
N ARG A 247 6.26 4.32 -18.83
CA ARG A 247 6.24 3.22 -19.81
C ARG A 247 5.95 1.87 -19.16
N SER A 248 6.59 1.60 -18.02
CA SER A 248 6.39 0.34 -17.29
C SER A 248 4.96 0.20 -16.77
N ILE A 249 4.40 1.27 -16.19
CA ILE A 249 3.00 1.33 -15.76
C ILE A 249 2.05 1.11 -16.94
N ALA A 250 2.31 1.72 -18.10
CA ALA A 250 1.48 1.53 -19.29
C ALA A 250 1.50 0.06 -19.77
N ALA A 251 2.68 -0.58 -19.78
CA ALA A 251 2.81 -1.98 -20.13
C ALA A 251 2.09 -2.90 -19.12
N ALA A 252 2.27 -2.68 -17.81
CA ALA A 252 1.58 -3.43 -16.77
C ALA A 252 0.07 -3.21 -16.80
N TRP A 253 -0.38 -2.00 -17.15
CA TRP A 253 -1.79 -1.68 -17.35
C TRP A 253 -2.40 -2.44 -18.53
N ALA A 254 -1.74 -2.43 -19.68
CA ALA A 254 -2.19 -3.17 -20.86
C ALA A 254 -2.26 -4.68 -20.59
N ALA A 255 -1.25 -5.23 -19.92
CA ALA A 255 -1.24 -6.64 -19.50
C ALA A 255 -2.39 -6.96 -18.53
N PHE A 256 -2.72 -6.04 -17.63
CA PHE A 256 -3.84 -6.18 -16.69
C PHE A 256 -5.20 -6.12 -17.41
N GLU A 257 -5.40 -5.19 -18.34
CA GLU A 257 -6.65 -5.07 -19.11
C GLU A 257 -6.91 -6.28 -20.02
N ALA A 258 -5.84 -6.92 -20.52
CA ALA A 258 -5.94 -8.16 -21.29
C ALA A 258 -6.51 -9.34 -20.48
N VAL A 259 -6.43 -9.30 -19.14
CA VAL A 259 -6.97 -10.38 -18.29
C VAL A 259 -8.47 -10.20 -18.08
N ALA A 260 -9.25 -11.16 -18.58
CA ALA A 260 -10.69 -11.16 -18.44
C ALA A 260 -11.15 -11.07 -16.96
N PRO A 261 -12.10 -10.18 -16.63
CA PRO A 261 -12.71 -10.09 -15.30
C PRO A 261 -13.34 -11.41 -14.87
N PHE A 262 -12.79 -12.04 -13.83
CA PHE A 262 -13.22 -13.38 -13.40
C PHE A 262 -14.63 -13.44 -12.82
N TRP A 263 -15.21 -12.30 -12.45
CA TRP A 263 -16.56 -12.16 -11.87
C TRP A 263 -17.66 -11.86 -12.90
N LYS A 264 -17.32 -11.69 -14.19
CA LYS A 264 -18.29 -11.43 -15.27
C LYS A 264 -18.72 -12.68 -16.05
N ARG A 265 -18.05 -13.80 -15.82
CA ARG A 265 -18.31 -15.08 -16.50
C ARG A 265 -18.42 -16.17 -15.43
N GLY A 266 -19.59 -16.24 -14.81
CA GLY A 266 -19.97 -17.23 -13.81
C GLY A 266 -21.47 -17.37 -13.79
#